data_AF-A0A6B3FC20-F1
#
_entry.id   AF-A0A6B3FC20-F1
#
_cell.length_a   1.000
_cell.length_b   1.000
_cell.length_c   1.000
_cell.angle_alpha   90.00
_cell.angle_beta   90.00
_cell.angle_gamma   90.00
#
_symmetry.space_group_name_H-M   'P 1'
#
loop_
_entity.id
_entity.type
_entity.pdbx_description
1 polymer ?
#
loop_
_entity_poly.entity_id
_entity_poly.type
_entity_poly.pdbx_seq_one_letter_code
_entity_poly.pdbx_strand_id
1 'polypeptide(L)'
;LDGVSAGAAALVARAIAPEVLAACIAGHRSAEPGHVAALNSLGLRPLVDLDLRLGEGTGALLALPLVQSAARAMHEVATFDSAGVTEK
;
A
#
# COMPACT_ATOMS: atom_id res chain seq x y z
N LEU A 1 5.75 -0.34 0.69
CA LEU A 1 6.68 0.55 1.42
C LEU A 1 6.47 0.35 2.91
N ASP A 2 7.58 0.16 3.62
CA ASP A 2 7.62 -0.17 5.05
C ASP A 2 7.74 1.09 5.92
N GLY A 3 8.88 1.37 6.54
CA GLY A 3 9.11 2.58 7.33
C GLY A 3 9.94 3.66 6.60
N VAL A 4 10.61 4.50 7.40
CA VAL A 4 11.37 5.68 6.92
C VAL A 4 12.36 5.34 5.82
N SER A 5 13.19 4.31 6.01
CA SER A 5 14.23 3.93 5.03
C SER A 5 13.63 3.56 3.68
N ALA A 6 12.51 2.81 3.67
CA ALA A 6 11.81 2.46 2.43
C ALA A 6 11.14 3.69 1.79
N GLY A 7 10.57 4.58 2.60
CA GLY A 7 10.01 5.86 2.12
C GLY A 7 11.06 6.78 1.51
N ALA A 8 12.24 6.90 2.13
CA ALA A 8 13.37 7.66 1.61
C ALA A 8 13.89 7.08 0.29
N ALA A 9 14.02 5.75 0.19
CA ALA A 9 14.40 5.09 -1.05
C ALA A 9 13.37 5.34 -2.17
N ALA A 10 12.08 5.32 -1.86
CA ALA A 10 11.02 5.61 -2.82
C ALA A 10 11.04 7.08 -3.31
N LEU A 11 11.38 8.04 -2.45
CA LEU A 11 11.60 9.43 -2.84
C LEU A 11 12.74 9.57 -3.86
N VAL A 12 13.87 8.91 -3.61
CA VAL A 12 15.01 8.89 -4.54
C VAL A 12 14.62 8.19 -5.84
N ALA A 13 13.95 7.04 -5.77
CA ALA A 13 13.50 6.31 -6.94
C ALA A 13 12.57 7.15 -7.83
N ARG A 14 11.59 7.85 -7.24
CA ARG A 14 10.72 8.79 -7.97
C ARG A 14 11.50 9.92 -8.63
N ALA A 15 12.53 10.45 -7.97
CA ALA A 15 13.35 11.53 -8.53
C ALA A 15 14.15 11.08 -9.76
N ILE A 16 14.53 9.80 -9.82
CA ILE A 16 15.23 9.19 -10.96
C ILE A 16 14.23 8.79 -12.06
N ALA A 17 13.13 8.14 -11.68
CA ALA A 17 12.14 7.52 -12.55
C ALA A 17 10.74 7.72 -11.95
N PRO A 18 10.02 8.80 -12.30
CA PRO A 18 8.74 9.14 -11.70
C PRO A 18 7.67 8.04 -11.81
N GLU A 19 7.71 7.24 -12.87
CA GLU A 19 6.80 6.13 -13.15
C GLU A 19 6.85 5.00 -12.11
N VAL A 20 7.94 4.88 -11.34
CA VAL A 20 8.09 3.86 -10.28
C VAL A 20 6.96 3.94 -9.26
N LEU A 21 6.36 5.11 -9.04
CA LEU A 21 5.26 5.24 -8.09
C LEU A 21 4.03 4.43 -8.48
N ALA A 22 3.79 4.17 -9.77
CA ALA A 22 2.69 3.32 -10.20
C ALA A 22 2.82 1.87 -9.69
N ALA A 23 4.04 1.43 -9.36
CA ALA A 23 4.32 0.12 -8.78
C ALA A 23 4.41 0.14 -7.24
N CYS A 24 4.31 1.30 -6.60
CA CYS A 24 4.47 1.44 -5.17
C CYS A 24 3.14 1.35 -4.42
N ILE A 25 3.08 0.48 -3.42
CA ILE A 25 2.00 0.44 -2.43
C ILE A 25 2.57 0.82 -1.07
N ALA A 26 2.01 1.82 -0.40
CA ALA A 26 2.35 2.12 0.98
C ALA A 26 1.70 1.08 1.92
N GLY A 27 2.52 0.27 2.59
CA GLY A 27 2.03 -0.83 3.41
C GLY A 27 1.38 -0.31 4.68
N HIS A 28 2.17 0.35 5.51
CA HIS A 28 1.68 0.96 6.74
C HIS A 28 2.10 2.42 6.89
N ARG A 29 1.50 3.13 7.85
CA ARG A 29 2.05 4.36 8.41
C ARG A 29 2.98 4.00 9.58
N SER A 30 4.26 4.35 9.49
CA SER A 30 5.20 4.21 10.62
C SER A 30 4.94 5.34 11.62
N ALA A 31 5.14 5.07 12.91
CA ALA A 31 5.10 6.09 13.96
C ALA A 31 6.27 7.10 13.85
N GLU A 32 7.26 6.82 13.02
CA GLU A 32 8.37 7.73 12.73
C GLU A 32 7.93 8.91 11.84
N PRO A 33 8.12 10.18 12.27
CA PRO A 33 7.63 11.35 11.53
C PRO A 33 8.15 11.44 10.09
N GLY A 34 9.38 10.98 9.85
CA GLY A 34 9.99 10.98 8.53
C GLY A 34 9.21 10.15 7.51
N HIS A 35 8.56 9.08 7.95
CA HIS A 35 7.80 8.23 7.03
C HIS A 35 6.50 8.92 6.61
N VAL A 36 5.82 9.60 7.53
CA VAL A 36 4.62 10.41 7.22
C VAL A 36 4.94 11.51 6.22
N ALA A 37 6.05 12.21 6.41
CA ALA A 37 6.51 13.23 5.46
C ALA A 37 6.82 12.64 4.07
N ALA A 38 7.46 11.46 4.01
CA ALA A 38 7.72 10.77 2.76
C ALA A 38 6.43 10.36 2.05
N LEU A 39 5.48 9.74 2.74
CA LEU A 39 4.19 9.34 2.17
C LEU A 39 3.41 10.53 1.60
N ASN A 40 3.36 11.64 2.34
CA ASN A 40 2.71 12.88 1.88
C ASN A 40 3.36 13.43 0.62
N SER A 41 4.71 13.49 0.58
CA SER A 41 5.45 13.94 -0.60
C SER A 41 5.23 13.04 -1.82
N LEU A 42 5.20 11.72 -1.60
CA LEU A 42 4.95 10.71 -2.62
C LEU A 42 3.48 10.63 -3.06
N GLY A 43 2.55 11.23 -2.32
CA GLY A 43 1.11 11.12 -2.59
C GLY A 43 0.55 9.71 -2.36
N LEU A 44 1.22 8.90 -1.52
CA LEU A 44 0.83 7.51 -1.26
C LEU A 44 0.00 7.41 0.02
N ARG A 45 -1.16 6.74 -0.08
CA ARG A 45 -2.01 6.40 1.07
C ARG A 45 -1.58 5.05 1.65
N PRO A 46 -1.26 4.96 2.96
CA PRO A 46 -0.95 3.68 3.59
C PRO A 46 -2.20 2.80 3.75
N LEU A 47 -2.04 1.48 3.63
CA LEU A 47 -3.14 0.52 3.80
C LEU A 47 -3.50 0.29 5.27
N VAL A 48 -2.50 0.27 6.17
CA VAL A 48 -2.73 0.08 7.61
C VAL A 48 -2.02 1.14 8.45
N ASP A 49 -2.51 1.34 9.66
CA ASP A 49 -1.98 2.31 10.61
C ASP A 49 -2.09 1.72 12.02
N LEU A 50 -0.95 1.23 12.50
CA LEU A 50 -0.86 0.33 13.67
C LEU A 50 0.18 0.81 14.70
N ASP A 51 0.62 2.06 14.60
CA ASP A 51 1.64 2.67 15.48
C ASP A 51 2.97 1.88 15.53
N LEU A 52 3.33 1.21 14.42
CA LEU A 52 4.55 0.41 14.31
C LEU A 52 5.76 1.28 13.98
N ARG A 53 6.92 0.89 14.53
CA ARG A 53 8.23 1.53 14.27
C ARG A 53 9.41 0.55 14.32
N LEU A 54 9.14 -0.74 14.08
CA LEU A 54 10.18 -1.79 14.08
C LEU A 54 11.04 -1.73 12.81
N GLY A 55 10.42 -1.44 11.66
CA GLY A 55 11.09 -1.48 10.37
C GLY A 55 11.22 -2.90 9.82
N GLU A 56 12.35 -3.19 9.17
CA GLU A 56 12.69 -4.52 8.62
C GLU A 56 11.69 -5.08 7.58
N GLY A 57 10.82 -4.23 7.02
CA GLY A 57 9.79 -4.67 6.09
C GLY A 57 8.50 -5.16 6.77
N THR A 58 8.42 -5.12 8.10
CA THR A 58 7.32 -5.71 8.86
C THR A 58 5.97 -5.06 8.57
N GLY A 59 5.90 -3.73 8.50
CA GLY A 59 4.68 -3.01 8.17
C GLY A 59 4.27 -3.18 6.70
N ALA A 60 5.23 -3.35 5.79
CA ALA A 60 4.94 -3.72 4.41
C ALA A 60 4.36 -5.14 4.30
N LEU A 61 4.93 -6.12 5.00
CA LEU A 61 4.47 -7.51 4.97
C LEU A 61 3.11 -7.70 5.66
N LEU A 62 2.84 -6.95 6.75
CA LEU A 62 1.51 -6.97 7.39
C LEU A 62 0.40 -6.46 6.46
N ALA A 63 0.72 -5.60 5.49
CA ALA A 63 -0.23 -5.11 4.49
C ALA A 63 -0.40 -6.05 3.29
N LEU A 64 0.50 -7.03 3.09
CA LEU A 64 0.48 -7.93 1.93
C LEU A 64 -0.83 -8.73 1.80
N PRO A 65 -1.43 -9.29 2.87
CA PRO A 65 -2.70 -9.99 2.76
C PRO A 65 -3.85 -9.11 2.24
N LEU A 66 -3.83 -7.80 2.51
CA LEU A 66 -4.83 -6.87 1.97
C LEU A 66 -4.70 -6.71 0.45
N VAL A 67 -3.47 -6.58 -0.04
CA VAL A 67 -3.19 -6.50 -1.49
C VAL A 67 -3.61 -7.78 -2.19
N GLN A 68 -3.26 -8.94 -1.62
CA GLN A 68 -3.66 -10.24 -2.15
C GLN A 68 -5.19 -10.40 -2.14
N SER A 69 -5.85 -10.00 -1.05
CA SER A 69 -7.31 -10.07 -0.96
C SER A 69 -8.00 -9.17 -1.99
N ALA A 70 -7.47 -7.98 -2.26
CA ALA A 70 -7.99 -7.10 -3.31
C ALA A 70 -7.87 -7.74 -4.70
N ALA A 71 -6.72 -8.33 -5.01
CA ALA A 71 -6.52 -9.04 -6.28
C ALA A 71 -7.48 -10.24 -6.42
N ARG A 72 -7.62 -11.03 -5.35
CA ARG A 72 -8.57 -12.17 -5.34
C ARG A 72 -10.01 -11.70 -5.48
N ALA A 73 -10.41 -10.63 -4.80
CA ALA A 73 -11.75 -10.07 -4.93
C ALA A 73 -12.06 -9.67 -6.38
N MET A 74 -11.10 -9.08 -7.10
CA MET A 74 -11.28 -8.72 -8.51
C MET A 74 -11.44 -9.93 -9.44
N HIS A 75 -10.92 -11.09 -9.08
CA HIS A 75 -10.94 -12.31 -9.92
C HIS A 75 -12.02 -13.32 -9.51
N GLU A 76 -12.34 -13.40 -8.23
CA GLU A 76 -13.12 -14.50 -7.65
C GLU A 76 -14.52 -14.06 -7.21
N VAL A 77 -14.79 -12.75 -7.06
CA VAL A 77 -16.14 -12.27 -6.73
C VAL A 77 -17.05 -12.40 -7.94
N ALA A 78 -18.13 -13.15 -7.78
CA ALA A 78 -19.18 -13.32 -8.77
C ALA A 78 -19.78 -11.96 -9.16
N THR A 79 -19.99 -11.75 -10.46
CA THR A 79 -20.79 -10.61 -10.95
C THR A 79 -22.26 -10.83 -10.61
N PHE A 80 -23.05 -9.75 -10.57
CA PHE A 80 -24.49 -9.84 -10.30
C PHE A 80 -25.21 -10.85 -11.20
N ASP A 81 -24.87 -10.85 -12.50
CA ASP A 81 -25.39 -11.82 -13.48
C ASP A 81 -25.06 -13.26 -13.10
N SER A 82 -23.79 -13.55 -12.79
CA SER A 82 -23.34 -14.91 -12.41
C SER A 82 -23.87 -15.35 -11.05
N ALA A 83 -24.19 -14.41 -10.16
CA ALA A 83 -24.73 -14.65 -8.83
C ALA A 83 -26.27 -14.76 -8.83
N GLY A 84 -26.93 -14.54 -9.98
CA GLY A 84 -28.38 -14.60 -10.10
C GLY A 84 -29.11 -13.49 -9.33
N VAL A 85 -28.46 -12.34 -9.13
CA VAL A 85 -29.06 -11.19 -8.44
C VAL A 85 -29.85 -10.38 -9.47
N THR A 86 -31.18 -10.53 -9.47
CA THR A 86 -32.09 -9.70 -10.29
C THR A 86 -32.25 -8.32 -9.68
N GLU A 87 -32.14 -7.27 -10.49
CA GLU A 87 -32.51 -5.90 -10.07
C GLU A 87 -33.96 -5.88 -9.55
N LYS A 88 -34.20 -5.07 -8.50
CA LYS A 88 -35.51 -4.87 -7.91
C LYS A 88 -36.31 -3.83 -8.67
#